data_AF-A0AAP3FXC3-F1
#
_entry.id   AF-A0AAP3FXC3-F1
#
_cell.length_a   1.000
_cell.length_b   1.000
_cell.length_c   1.000
_cell.angle_alpha   90.00
_cell.angle_beta   90.00
_cell.angle_gamma   90.00
#
_symmetry.space_group_name_H-M   'P 1'
#
loop_
_entity.id
_entity.type
_entity.pdbx_description
1 polymer ?
#
loop_
_entity_poly.entity_id
_entity_poly.type
_entity_poly.pdbx_seq_one_letter_code
_entity_poly.pdbx_strand_id
1 'polypeptide(L)'
;MDIENHVNQEENQDELHFILLLLILLIRQSSTEHPSDLRRQLVFAKELGVPVSTVHLINGETLQNVIIKEVLSDLVIFQNPLNHTRSHVALSSIVSWGAF
;
A
#
# COMPACT_ATOMS: atom_id res chain seq x y z
N MET A 1 -18.37 -41.79 32.03
CA MET A 1 -19.36 -41.38 31.01
C MET A 1 -19.01 -39.94 30.77
N ASP A 2 -18.06 -39.72 29.86
CA ASP A 2 -17.30 -38.48 29.74
C ASP A 2 -17.43 -38.02 28.30
N ILE A 3 -18.45 -37.20 28.06
CA ILE A 3 -18.73 -36.55 26.78
C ILE A 3 -18.63 -35.06 27.07
N GLU A 4 -17.42 -34.51 27.13
CA GLU A 4 -17.25 -33.07 27.21
C GLU A 4 -16.07 -32.61 26.33
N ASN A 5 -16.43 -31.81 25.31
CA ASN A 5 -15.64 -30.70 24.75
C ASN A 5 -14.54 -31.00 23.72
N HIS A 6 -14.82 -31.85 22.72
CA HIS A 6 -14.16 -31.77 21.41
C HIS A 6 -14.97 -30.90 20.43
N VAL A 7 -15.44 -29.73 20.88
CA VAL A 7 -16.23 -28.81 20.06
C VAL A 7 -15.27 -27.89 19.28
N ASN A 8 -15.18 -28.14 17.97
CA ASN A 8 -14.98 -27.15 16.92
C ASN A 8 -13.63 -26.40 16.90
N GLN A 9 -12.51 -27.06 17.20
CA GLN A 9 -11.20 -26.42 17.02
C GLN A 9 -10.77 -26.39 15.53
N GLU A 10 -11.13 -27.40 14.74
CA GLU A 10 -10.82 -27.45 13.29
C GLU A 10 -11.70 -26.48 12.49
N GLU A 11 -13.00 -26.43 12.77
CA GLU A 11 -13.95 -25.53 12.09
C GLU A 11 -13.59 -24.05 12.32
N ASN A 12 -13.15 -23.69 13.53
CA ASN A 12 -12.73 -22.33 13.86
C ASN A 12 -11.43 -21.93 13.13
N GLN A 13 -10.50 -22.87 12.93
CA GLN A 13 -9.30 -22.59 12.14
C GLN A 13 -9.65 -22.32 10.68
N ASP A 14 -10.52 -23.11 10.07
CA ASP A 14 -10.92 -22.92 8.67
C ASP A 14 -11.69 -21.60 8.47
N GLU A 15 -12.57 -21.24 9.41
CA GLU A 15 -13.25 -19.94 9.41
C GLU A 15 -12.28 -18.77 9.54
N LEU A 16 -11.29 -18.87 10.45
CA LEU A 16 -10.25 -17.84 10.60
C LEU A 16 -9.41 -17.68 9.34
N HIS A 17 -9.02 -18.78 8.70
CA HIS A 17 -8.29 -18.73 7.43
C HIS A 17 -9.14 -18.11 6.31
N PHE A 18 -10.43 -18.44 6.25
CA PHE A 18 -11.35 -17.85 5.29
C PHE A 18 -11.54 -16.34 5.51
N ILE A 19 -11.72 -15.92 6.77
CA ILE A 19 -11.80 -14.51 7.16
C ILE A 19 -10.49 -13.79 6.80
N LEU A 20 -9.34 -14.40 7.05
CA LEU A 20 -8.03 -13.82 6.72
C LEU A 20 -7.87 -13.63 5.20
N LEU A 21 -8.24 -14.64 4.41
CA LEU A 21 -8.21 -14.58 2.94
C LEU A 21 -9.18 -13.52 2.41
N LEU A 22 -10.38 -13.42 2.99
CA LEU A 22 -11.36 -12.39 2.64
C LEU A 22 -10.81 -10.99 2.96
N LEU A 23 -10.15 -10.82 4.11
CA LEU A 23 -9.53 -9.56 4.51
C LEU A 23 -8.44 -9.14 3.53
N ILE A 24 -7.58 -10.08 3.12
CA ILE A 24 -6.53 -9.85 2.10
C ILE A 24 -7.16 -9.44 0.76
N LEU A 25 -8.25 -10.10 0.36
CA LEU A 25 -8.96 -9.80 -0.88
C LEU A 25 -9.62 -8.40 -0.85
N LEU A 26 -10.23 -8.03 0.27
CA LEU A 26 -10.88 -6.73 0.49
C LEU A 26 -9.87 -5.59 0.46
N ILE A 27 -8.70 -5.77 1.07
CA ILE A 27 -7.60 -4.80 1.02
C ILE A 27 -7.18 -4.56 -0.44
N ARG A 28 -7.09 -5.63 -1.25
CA ARG A 28 -6.72 -5.54 -2.66
C ARG A 28 -7.75 -4.79 -3.52
N GLN A 29 -9.05 -4.94 -3.25
CA GLN A 29 -10.12 -4.32 -4.05
C GLN A 29 -10.32 -2.83 -3.76
N SER A 30 -9.94 -2.35 -2.57
CA SER A 30 -10.06 -0.92 -2.21
C SER A 30 -9.11 0.00 -2.98
N SER A 31 -8.20 -0.55 -3.79
CA SER A 31 -7.26 0.21 -4.61
C SER A 31 -7.83 0.50 -6.00
N THR A 32 -9.02 1.11 -6.08
CA THR A 32 -9.57 1.61 -7.35
C THR A 32 -9.72 3.14 -7.30
N GLU A 33 -8.63 3.78 -7.72
CA GLU A 33 -8.52 5.10 -8.37
C GLU A 33 -9.61 6.16 -8.07
N HIS A 34 -9.57 6.73 -6.86
CA HIS A 34 -9.92 8.14 -6.68
C HIS A 34 -8.68 8.95 -6.29
N PRO A 35 -8.53 10.21 -6.73
CA PRO A 35 -7.40 11.07 -6.34
C PRO A 35 -7.31 11.31 -4.82
N SER A 36 -8.44 11.21 -4.10
CA SER A 36 -8.48 11.16 -2.63
C SER A 36 -7.80 9.92 -2.06
N ASP A 37 -7.93 8.79 -2.75
CA ASP A 37 -7.41 7.50 -2.34
C ASP A 37 -5.91 7.41 -2.62
N LEU A 38 -5.44 7.94 -3.75
CA LEU A 38 -4.01 8.04 -4.05
C LEU A 38 -3.25 8.78 -2.94
N ARG A 39 -3.71 9.97 -2.55
CA ARG A 39 -3.08 10.72 -1.46
C ARG A 39 -3.08 9.92 -0.16
N ARG A 40 -4.20 9.29 0.18
CA ARG A 40 -4.32 8.47 1.39
C ARG A 40 -3.35 7.29 1.38
N GLN A 41 -3.21 6.61 0.24
CA GLN A 41 -2.29 5.50 0.09
C GLN A 41 -0.82 5.95 0.19
N LEU A 42 -0.46 7.08 -0.42
CA LEU A 42 0.88 7.64 -0.33
C LEU A 42 1.22 8.09 1.10
N VAL A 43 0.26 8.69 1.82
CA VAL A 43 0.42 9.00 3.25
C VAL A 43 0.63 7.71 4.03
N PHE A 44 -0.16 6.67 3.80
CA PHE A 44 -0.01 5.39 4.48
C PHE A 44 1.37 4.76 4.21
N ALA A 45 1.81 4.74 2.95
CA ALA A 45 3.12 4.24 2.57
C ALA A 45 4.28 5.06 3.18
N LYS A 46 4.12 6.39 3.30
CA LYS A 46 5.04 7.26 4.03
C LYS A 46 5.14 6.85 5.51
N GLU A 47 4.01 6.67 6.18
CA GLU A 47 3.98 6.30 7.61
C GLU A 47 4.58 4.91 7.86
N LEU A 48 4.42 3.98 6.91
CA LEU A 48 5.08 2.67 6.97
C LEU A 48 6.58 2.72 6.64
N GLY A 49 7.08 3.80 6.05
CA GLY A 49 8.48 3.95 5.65
C GLY A 49 8.95 2.94 4.60
N VAL A 50 8.02 2.33 3.85
CA VAL A 50 8.32 1.25 2.90
C VAL A 50 8.88 1.86 1.61
N PRO A 51 9.97 1.30 1.06
CA PRO A 51 10.47 1.71 -0.26
C PRO A 51 9.46 1.33 -1.35
N VAL A 52 9.15 2.31 -2.19
CA VAL A 52 8.37 2.16 -3.41
C VAL A 52 9.33 1.81 -4.54
N SER A 53 9.12 0.64 -5.15
CA SER A 53 9.95 0.13 -6.25
C SER A 53 9.93 1.05 -7.45
N THR A 54 8.74 1.51 -7.86
CA THR A 54 8.50 2.24 -9.11
C THR A 54 7.37 3.24 -8.95
N VAL A 55 7.54 4.45 -9.50
CA VAL A 55 6.51 5.49 -9.60
C VAL A 55 6.47 6.00 -11.04
N HIS A 56 5.34 5.83 -11.71
CA HIS A 56 5.14 6.25 -13.09
C HIS A 56 4.49 7.63 -13.14
N LEU A 57 5.07 8.52 -13.95
CA LEU A 57 4.65 9.92 -14.07
C LEU A 57 4.11 10.20 -15.48
N ILE A 58 3.09 11.05 -15.60
CA ILE A 58 2.42 11.38 -16.88
C ILE A 58 3.40 12.00 -17.88
N ASN A 59 4.28 12.89 -17.41
CA ASN A 59 5.19 13.69 -18.25
C ASN A 59 6.63 13.68 -17.71
N GLY A 60 7.07 12.58 -17.10
CA GLY A 60 8.37 12.54 -16.42
C GLY A 60 9.03 11.16 -16.46
N GLU A 61 10.27 11.12 -16.00
CA GLU A 61 10.99 9.87 -15.82
C GLU A 61 10.35 9.03 -14.70
N THR A 62 10.37 7.72 -14.86
CA THR A 62 9.90 6.79 -13.81
C THR A 62 10.87 6.86 -12.64
N LEU A 63 10.36 7.13 -11.45
CA LEU A 63 11.18 7.08 -10.24
C LEU A 63 11.33 5.63 -9.81
N GLN A 64 12.56 5.24 -9.47
CA GLN A 64 12.87 3.88 -9.03
C GLN A 64 13.50 3.88 -7.64
N ASN A 65 13.11 2.89 -6.82
CA ASN A 65 13.64 2.66 -5.48
C ASN A 65 13.59 3.94 -4.64
N VAL A 66 12.40 4.50 -4.46
CA VAL A 66 12.20 5.75 -3.74
C VAL A 66 11.37 5.53 -2.48
N ILE A 67 11.64 6.32 -1.44
CA ILE A 67 10.83 6.38 -0.23
C ILE A 67 10.04 7.69 -0.25
N ILE A 68 8.79 7.66 0.18
CA ILE A 68 7.99 8.87 0.33
C ILE A 68 8.45 9.58 1.61
N LYS A 69 8.95 10.81 1.47
CA LYS A 69 9.37 11.63 2.62
C LYS A 69 8.22 12.50 3.11
N GLU A 70 7.53 13.16 2.19
CA GLU A 70 6.46 14.08 2.52
C GLU A 70 5.34 13.97 1.50
N VAL A 71 4.11 14.15 1.98
CA VAL A 71 2.90 14.22 1.16
C VAL A 71 2.15 15.49 1.56
N LEU A 72 2.20 16.48 0.67
CA LEU A 72 1.48 17.74 0.79
C LEU A 72 0.12 17.63 0.07
N SER A 73 -0.63 18.73 0.00
CA SER A 73 -1.97 18.75 -0.59
C SER A 73 -1.98 18.35 -2.07
N ASP A 74 -0.99 18.81 -2.83
CA ASP A 74 -0.86 18.66 -4.28
C ASP A 74 0.52 18.17 -4.72
N LEU A 75 1.45 17.97 -3.79
CA LEU A 75 2.84 17.60 -4.04
C LEU A 75 3.26 16.42 -3.17
N VAL A 76 4.10 15.55 -3.73
CA VAL A 76 4.72 14.41 -3.05
C VAL A 76 6.21 14.53 -3.22
N ILE A 77 6.95 14.34 -2.13
CA ILE A 77 8.42 14.35 -2.14
C ILE A 77 8.90 12.91 -2.00
N PHE A 78 9.46 12.40 -3.07
CA PHE A 78 10.15 11.12 -3.10
C PHE A 78 11.64 11.33 -2.84
N GLN A 79 12.28 10.39 -2.15
CA GLN A 79 13.72 10.40 -1.95
C GLN A 79 14.28 9.02 -2.24
N ASN A 80 15.31 8.95 -3.08
CA ASN A 80 16.05 7.71 -3.25
C ASN A 80 16.98 7.51 -2.03
N PRO A 81 16.89 6.36 -1.33
CA PRO A 81 17.64 6.12 -0.10
C PRO A 81 19.14 5.91 -0.33
N LEU A 82 19.56 5.53 -1.55
CA LEU A 82 20.96 5.27 -1.88
C LEU A 82 21.75 6.57 -2.10
N ASN A 83 21.19 7.48 -2.90
CA ASN A 83 21.87 8.71 -3.29
C ASN A 83 21.29 9.98 -2.64
N HIS A 84 20.24 9.85 -1.83
CA HIS A 84 19.55 10.94 -1.14
C HIS A 84 18.93 12.01 -2.06
N THR A 85 18.86 11.76 -3.37
CA THR A 85 18.22 12.65 -4.33
C THR A 85 16.73 12.75 -4.05
N ARG A 86 16.20 13.99 -4.05
CA ARG A 86 14.78 14.28 -3.83
C ARG A 86 14.09 14.63 -5.14
N SER A 87 12.94 14.02 -5.37
CA SER A 87 12.08 14.28 -6.52
C SER A 87 10.76 14.85 -6.03
N HIS A 88 10.47 16.08 -6.48
CA HIS A 88 9.24 16.79 -6.15
C HIS A 88 8.23 16.52 -7.28
N VAL A 89 7.15 15.82 -6.95
CA VAL A 89 6.21 15.30 -7.93
C VAL A 89 4.82 15.80 -7.59
N ALA A 90 4.15 16.44 -8.55
CA ALA A 90 2.75 16.83 -8.37
C ALA A 90 1.88 15.58 -8.26
N LEU A 91 0.95 15.53 -7.31
CA LEU A 91 0.08 14.38 -7.10
C LEU A 91 -0.75 14.06 -8.36
N SER A 92 -1.16 15.09 -9.11
CA SER A 92 -1.85 14.97 -10.40
C SER A 92 -1.00 14.37 -11.52
N SER A 93 0.33 14.32 -11.35
CA SER A 93 1.26 13.77 -12.34
C SER A 93 1.57 12.30 -12.11
N ILE A 94 1.15 11.71 -10.99
CA ILE A 94 1.36 10.30 -10.68
C ILE A 94 0.29 9.47 -11.40
N VAL A 95 0.72 8.59 -12.28
CA VAL A 95 -0.14 7.62 -12.97
C VAL A 95 -0.37 6.41 -12.10
N SER A 96 0.72 5.85 -11.56
CA SER A 96 0.70 4.67 -10.71
C SER A 96 1.98 4.57 -9.88
N TRP A 97 1.94 3.80 -8.80
CA TRP A 97 3.08 3.60 -7.90
C TRP A 97 3.02 2.22 -7.24
N GLY A 98 4.19 1.67 -6.89
CA GLY A 98 4.33 0.36 -6.26
C GLY A 98 4.86 -0.73 -7.21
N ALA A 99 4.91 -1.96 -6.70
CA ALA A 99 5.20 -3.15 -7.49
C ALA A 99 3.89 -3.62 -8.12
N PHE A 100 3.75 -3.41 -9.43
CA PHE A 100 2.72 -4.07 -10.21
C PHE A 100 2.94 -5.59 -10.21
#